data_AF-A0A9W9D6Q8-F1
#
_entry.id   AF-A0A9W9D6Q8-F1
#
_cell.length_a   1.000
_cell.length_b   1.000
_cell.length_c   1.000
_cell.angle_alpha   90.00
_cell.angle_beta   90.00
_cell.angle_gamma   90.00
#
_symmetry.space_group_name_H-M   'P 1'
#
loop_
_entity.id
_entity.type
_entity.pdbx_description
1 polymer ?
#
loop_
_entity_poly.entity_id
_entity_poly.type
_entity_poly.pdbx_seq_one_letter_code
_entity_poly.pdbx_strand_id
1 'polypeptide(L)'
;MPMSTRLSYVKTMQSSFFGPLNATNQFAAIEGVIHFFINNNLGQPESWASYVDAGIVEGIQNGAANVVGLRQTDGKNPGTEPWARFFETMEGGGYVDRDAHDEGWSVAEQTATDYGKTVADAKFTATEHEKRWYLFSQLFRVIMRNHNETVNVCKA
;
A
#
# COMPACT_ATOMS: atom_id res chain seq x y z
N MET A 1 3.61 13.76 -8.57
CA MET A 1 4.66 13.90 -7.53
C MET A 1 5.81 12.97 -7.90
N PRO A 2 7.07 13.42 -7.90
CA PRO A 2 8.24 12.54 -8.09
C PRO A 2 8.32 11.44 -7.02
N MET A 3 8.91 10.28 -7.35
CA MET A 3 9.02 9.16 -6.42
C MET A 3 9.82 9.48 -5.16
N SER A 4 10.89 10.28 -5.26
CA SER A 4 11.66 10.72 -4.10
C SER A 4 10.81 11.55 -3.13
N THR A 5 10.01 12.49 -3.64
CA THR A 5 9.08 13.27 -2.84
C THR A 5 8.02 12.38 -2.20
N ARG A 6 7.53 11.36 -2.92
CA ARG A 6 6.55 10.42 -2.38
C ARG A 6 7.12 9.55 -1.27
N LEU A 7 8.38 9.11 -1.38
CA LEU A 7 9.08 8.42 -0.31
C LEU A 7 9.17 9.29 0.95
N SER A 8 9.60 10.55 0.79
CA SER A 8 9.64 11.50 1.91
C SER A 8 8.25 11.72 2.52
N TYR A 9 7.22 11.78 1.68
CA TYR A 9 5.83 11.91 2.12
C TYR A 9 5.39 10.72 2.97
N VAL A 10 5.58 9.48 2.51
CA VAL A 10 5.25 8.26 3.25
C VAL A 10 5.99 8.19 4.59
N LYS A 11 7.28 8.52 4.60
CA LYS A 11 8.09 8.56 5.84
C LYS A 11 7.59 9.60 6.83
N THR A 12 7.27 10.80 6.34
CA THR A 12 6.76 11.89 7.18
C THR A 12 5.38 11.54 7.75
N MET A 13 4.52 10.94 6.93
CA MET A 13 3.20 10.50 7.35
C MET A 13 3.30 9.48 8.50
N GLN A 14 4.15 8.46 8.35
CA GLN A 14 4.42 7.47 9.39
C GLN A 14 4.96 8.10 10.67
N SER A 15 6.00 8.92 10.58
CA SER A 15 6.68 9.47 11.75
C SER A 15 5.85 10.52 12.50
N SER A 16 4.95 11.23 11.80
CA SER A 16 4.22 12.36 12.38
C SER A 16 2.82 11.99 12.86
N PHE A 17 2.15 11.03 12.21
CA PHE A 17 0.72 10.78 12.46
C PHE A 17 0.41 9.36 12.94
N PHE A 18 1.29 8.37 12.72
CA PHE A 18 0.93 6.96 12.96
C PHE A 18 1.31 6.46 14.36
N GLY A 19 1.85 7.33 15.22
CA GLY A 19 2.13 7.02 16.63
C GLY A 19 0.90 6.52 17.38
N PRO A 20 -0.21 7.27 17.41
CA PRO A 20 -1.46 6.83 18.05
C PRO A 20 -2.04 5.53 17.47
N LEU A 21 -1.76 5.25 16.20
CA LEU A 21 -2.26 4.07 15.48
C LEU A 21 -1.41 2.81 15.72
N ASN A 22 -0.35 2.87 16.53
CA ASN A 22 0.66 1.80 16.68
C ASN A 22 1.24 1.31 15.33
N ALA A 23 1.31 2.19 14.32
CA ALA A 23 1.59 1.82 12.94
C ALA A 23 2.83 2.52 12.35
N THR A 24 3.75 3.02 13.18
CA THR A 24 4.92 3.82 12.75
C THR A 24 5.97 3.05 11.95
N ASN A 25 5.88 1.71 11.90
CA ASN A 25 6.86 0.82 11.25
C ASN A 25 6.23 -0.14 10.22
N GLN A 26 5.01 0.14 9.75
CA GLN A 26 4.21 -0.81 8.97
C GLN A 26 4.42 -0.73 7.45
N PHE A 27 5.20 0.25 6.95
CA PHE A 27 5.23 0.56 5.51
C PHE A 27 6.60 0.38 4.85
N ALA A 28 7.51 -0.39 5.46
CA ALA A 28 8.80 -0.74 4.85
C ALA A 28 8.65 -1.39 3.46
N ALA A 29 7.59 -2.20 3.25
CA ALA A 29 7.28 -2.78 1.94
C ALA A 29 6.95 -1.71 0.89
N ILE A 30 6.14 -0.71 1.24
CA ILE A 30 5.79 0.42 0.36
C ILE A 30 7.02 1.28 0.06
N GLU A 31 7.84 1.56 1.08
CA GLU A 31 9.12 2.24 0.87
C GLU A 31 10.03 1.46 -0.09
N GLY A 32 10.05 0.13 0.02
CA GLY A 32 10.77 -0.77 -0.89
C GLY A 32 10.28 -0.66 -2.34
N VAL A 33 8.97 -0.60 -2.56
CA VAL A 33 8.37 -0.38 -3.89
C VAL A 33 8.81 0.97 -4.48
N ILE A 34 8.74 2.05 -3.69
CA ILE A 34 9.15 3.38 -4.15
C ILE A 34 10.66 3.41 -4.44
N HIS A 35 11.48 2.76 -3.61
CA HIS A 35 12.92 2.58 -3.88
C HIS A 35 13.17 1.81 -5.17
N PHE A 36 12.43 0.72 -5.42
CA PHE A 36 12.51 -0.03 -6.66
C PHE A 36 12.21 0.86 -7.87
N PHE A 37 11.17 1.70 -7.79
CA PHE A 37 10.86 2.62 -8.88
C PHE A 37 11.94 3.65 -9.13
N ILE A 38 12.50 4.27 -8.08
CA ILE A 38 13.62 5.21 -8.19
C ILE A 38 14.80 4.53 -8.89
N ASN A 39 15.18 3.34 -8.44
CA ASN A 39 16.37 2.63 -8.93
C ASN A 39 16.21 2.11 -10.37
N ASN A 40 14.97 1.92 -10.84
CA ASN A 40 14.67 1.41 -12.18
C ASN A 40 14.12 2.49 -13.13
N ASN A 41 14.17 3.76 -12.73
CA ASN A 41 13.62 4.89 -13.50
C ASN A 41 12.14 4.68 -13.90
N LEU A 42 11.35 4.11 -12.99
CA LEU A 42 9.91 3.94 -13.13
C LEU A 42 9.18 5.00 -12.29
N GLY A 43 7.90 5.22 -12.60
CA GLY A 43 7.07 6.09 -11.75
C GLY A 43 7.30 7.59 -11.92
N GLN A 44 7.80 8.01 -13.09
CA GLN A 44 7.86 9.42 -13.46
C GLN A 44 6.47 10.08 -13.29
N PRO A 45 6.40 11.38 -12.93
CA PRO A 45 5.13 12.07 -12.88
C PRO A 45 4.33 11.85 -14.17
N GLU A 46 3.03 11.61 -14.03
CA GLU A 46 2.15 11.30 -15.15
C GLU A 46 2.51 10.01 -15.92
N SER A 47 3.06 9.01 -15.21
CA SER A 47 3.23 7.65 -15.74
C SER A 47 2.24 6.66 -15.13
N TRP A 48 2.09 5.50 -15.78
CA TRP A 48 1.26 4.41 -15.28
C TRP A 48 1.65 3.99 -13.86
N ALA A 49 2.92 3.65 -13.61
CA ALA A 49 3.38 3.29 -12.26
C ALA A 49 3.17 4.40 -11.22
N SER A 50 3.31 5.67 -11.61
CA SER A 50 3.08 6.79 -10.69
C SER A 50 1.63 6.89 -10.22
N TYR A 51 0.68 6.56 -11.09
CA TYR A 51 -0.74 6.52 -10.76
C TYR A 51 -1.12 5.33 -9.89
N VAL A 52 -0.56 4.14 -10.17
CA VAL A 52 -0.80 2.95 -9.34
C VAL A 52 -0.37 3.20 -7.90
N ASP A 53 0.87 3.64 -7.71
CA ASP A 53 1.44 3.87 -6.39
C ASP A 53 0.85 5.11 -5.70
N ALA A 54 0.40 6.12 -6.46
CA ALA A 54 -0.44 7.18 -5.89
C ALA A 54 -1.74 6.64 -5.29
N GLY A 55 -2.39 5.65 -5.92
CA GLY A 55 -3.57 4.99 -5.36
C GLY A 55 -3.29 4.30 -4.02
N ILE A 56 -2.13 3.65 -3.88
CA ILE A 56 -1.70 3.04 -2.63
C ILE A 56 -1.50 4.09 -1.54
N VAL A 57 -0.69 5.11 -1.81
CA VAL A 57 -0.35 6.16 -0.84
C VAL A 57 -1.59 6.98 -0.45
N GLU A 58 -2.48 7.26 -1.40
CA GLU A 58 -3.77 7.91 -1.11
C GLU A 58 -4.62 7.05 -0.17
N GLY A 59 -4.75 5.75 -0.42
CA GLY A 59 -5.52 4.84 0.44
C GLY A 59 -5.00 4.84 1.88
N ILE A 60 -3.68 4.74 2.05
CA ILE A 60 -3.02 4.77 3.37
C ILE A 60 -3.26 6.12 4.06
N GLN A 61 -3.00 7.24 3.39
CA GLN A 61 -3.19 8.58 3.93
C GLN A 61 -4.61 8.78 4.43
N ASN A 62 -5.56 8.42 3.57
CA ASN A 62 -6.97 8.63 3.79
C ASN A 62 -7.49 7.75 4.94
N GLY A 63 -7.13 6.47 4.93
CA GLY A 63 -7.51 5.54 5.99
C GLY A 63 -7.01 5.99 7.35
N ALA A 64 -5.73 6.38 7.44
CA ALA A 64 -5.18 6.89 8.69
C ALA A 64 -5.86 8.18 9.14
N ALA A 65 -6.05 9.14 8.22
CA ALA A 65 -6.68 10.42 8.52
C ALA A 65 -8.12 10.26 9.05
N ASN A 66 -8.85 9.22 8.64
CA ASN A 66 -10.17 8.90 9.18
C ASN A 66 -10.08 8.48 10.64
N VAL A 67 -9.14 7.58 10.99
CA VAL A 67 -8.99 7.07 12.35
C VAL A 67 -8.50 8.15 13.31
N VAL A 68 -7.53 8.98 12.89
CA VAL A 68 -7.02 10.08 13.73
C VAL A 68 -7.91 11.34 13.72
N GLY A 69 -9.09 11.29 13.08
CA GLY A 69 -10.07 12.38 13.09
C GLY A 69 -9.64 13.65 12.33
N LEU A 70 -8.71 13.54 11.37
CA LEU A 70 -8.21 14.67 10.58
C LEU A 70 -8.99 14.90 9.28
N ARG A 71 -9.95 14.02 8.93
CA ARG A 71 -10.64 14.05 7.65
C ARG A 71 -12.14 14.32 7.76
N GLN A 72 -12.66 15.12 6.82
CA GLN A 72 -14.09 15.46 6.73
C GLN A 72 -14.83 14.74 5.58
N THR A 73 -14.14 14.32 4.53
CA THR A 73 -14.73 13.62 3.38
C THR A 73 -13.74 12.65 2.75
N ASP A 74 -14.22 11.44 2.48
CA ASP A 74 -13.44 10.43 1.76
C ASP A 74 -13.32 10.73 0.27
N GLY A 75 -12.14 10.48 -0.27
CA GLY A 75 -11.92 10.40 -1.71
C GLY A 75 -12.64 9.17 -2.29
N LYS A 76 -12.54 8.99 -3.61
CA LYS A 76 -13.17 7.84 -4.31
C LYS A 76 -12.35 6.56 -4.26
N ASN A 77 -11.25 6.54 -3.52
CA ASN A 77 -10.35 5.41 -3.44
C ASN A 77 -10.93 4.34 -2.49
N PRO A 78 -11.38 3.18 -3.01
CA PRO A 78 -12.01 2.13 -2.21
C PRO A 78 -11.04 1.48 -1.21
N GLY A 79 -9.72 1.67 -1.37
CA GLY A 79 -8.73 1.21 -0.39
C GLY A 79 -8.76 1.99 0.93
N THR A 80 -9.43 3.15 0.96
CA THR A 80 -9.54 4.00 2.17
C THR A 80 -10.18 3.26 3.34
N GLU A 81 -11.32 2.58 3.13
CA GLU A 81 -12.04 1.88 4.20
C GLU A 81 -11.23 0.69 4.75
N PRO A 82 -10.67 -0.23 3.94
CA PRO A 82 -9.79 -1.28 4.44
C PRO A 82 -8.57 -0.76 5.21
N TRP A 83 -7.94 0.33 4.77
CA TRP A 83 -6.83 0.94 5.51
C TRP A 83 -7.30 1.52 6.84
N ALA A 84 -8.44 2.19 6.89
CA ALA A 84 -9.01 2.67 8.16
C ALA A 84 -9.24 1.51 9.14
N ARG A 85 -9.85 0.41 8.68
CA ARG A 85 -10.06 -0.79 9.51
C ARG A 85 -8.75 -1.40 10.00
N PHE A 86 -7.72 -1.44 9.16
CA PHE A 86 -6.38 -1.88 9.57
C PHE A 86 -5.84 -1.00 10.70
N PHE A 87 -5.93 0.33 10.55
CA PHE A 87 -5.45 1.27 11.56
C PHE A 87 -6.27 1.25 12.86
N GLU A 88 -7.60 1.11 12.80
CA GLU A 88 -8.45 0.92 13.99
C GLU A 88 -8.04 -0.33 14.76
N THR A 89 -7.73 -1.43 14.05
CA THR A 89 -7.27 -2.67 14.68
C THR A 89 -5.91 -2.48 15.35
N MET A 90 -4.98 -1.77 14.68
CA MET A 90 -3.67 -1.46 15.24
C MET A 90 -3.75 -0.51 16.45
N GLU A 91 -4.60 0.51 16.39
CA GLU A 91 -4.90 1.40 17.53
C GLU A 91 -5.45 0.61 18.72
N GLY A 92 -6.35 -0.35 18.47
CA GLY A 92 -6.98 -1.21 19.48
C GLY A 92 -6.06 -2.27 20.13
N GLY A 93 -4.76 -2.28 19.83
CA GLY A 93 -3.78 -3.21 20.41
C GLY A 93 -3.19 -4.21 19.41
N GLY A 94 -3.56 -4.12 18.14
CA GLY A 94 -3.02 -4.94 17.06
C GLY A 94 -3.81 -6.20 16.76
N TYR A 95 -3.28 -6.98 15.82
CA TYR A 95 -3.86 -8.25 15.39
C TYR A 95 -3.46 -9.40 16.33
N VAL A 96 -4.30 -10.42 16.39
CA VAL A 96 -4.12 -11.60 17.25
C VAL A 96 -2.85 -12.39 16.91
N ASP A 97 -2.48 -12.41 15.64
CA ASP A 97 -1.28 -13.07 15.12
C ASP A 97 -0.82 -12.42 13.81
N ARG A 98 0.27 -12.96 13.26
CA ARG A 98 0.90 -12.45 12.05
C ARG A 98 0.04 -12.66 10.80
N ASP A 99 -0.71 -13.76 10.73
CA ASP A 99 -1.49 -14.07 9.54
C ASP A 99 -2.70 -13.14 9.42
N ALA A 100 -3.39 -12.88 10.54
CA ALA A 100 -4.47 -11.90 10.60
C ALA A 100 -3.98 -10.47 10.26
N HIS A 101 -2.78 -10.11 10.75
CA HIS A 101 -2.13 -8.85 10.38
C HIS A 101 -1.88 -8.76 8.87
N ASP A 102 -1.26 -9.79 8.29
CA ASP A 102 -0.86 -9.80 6.88
C ASP A 102 -2.07 -9.89 5.94
N GLU A 103 -3.15 -10.54 6.36
CA GLU A 103 -4.43 -10.49 5.66
C GLU A 103 -4.97 -9.05 5.63
N GLY A 104 -5.13 -8.41 6.79
CA GLY A 104 -5.64 -7.04 6.88
C GLY A 104 -4.83 -6.05 6.04
N TRP A 105 -3.50 -6.11 6.17
CA TRP A 105 -2.57 -5.25 5.43
C TRP A 105 -2.64 -5.50 3.92
N SER A 106 -2.58 -6.77 3.48
CA SER A 106 -2.50 -7.12 2.06
C SER A 106 -3.83 -6.96 1.31
N VAL A 107 -4.96 -7.04 2.00
CA VAL A 107 -6.28 -6.70 1.45
C VAL A 107 -6.35 -5.19 1.23
N ALA A 108 -5.99 -4.39 2.23
CA ALA A 108 -6.00 -2.94 2.13
C ALA A 108 -5.06 -2.42 1.02
N GLU A 109 -3.83 -2.96 0.96
CA GLU A 109 -2.89 -2.64 -0.11
C GLU A 109 -3.44 -3.05 -1.49
N GLN A 110 -4.02 -4.25 -1.63
CA GLN A 110 -4.56 -4.69 -2.92
C GLN A 110 -5.66 -3.77 -3.41
N THR A 111 -6.64 -3.46 -2.56
CA THR A 111 -7.79 -2.63 -2.97
C THR A 111 -7.33 -1.25 -3.45
N ALA A 112 -6.37 -0.63 -2.75
CA ALA A 112 -5.80 0.65 -3.14
C ALA A 112 -4.96 0.55 -4.44
N THR A 113 -4.21 -0.54 -4.59
CA THR A 113 -3.39 -0.84 -5.78
C THR A 113 -4.26 -1.02 -7.02
N ASP A 114 -5.32 -1.81 -6.92
CA ASP A 114 -6.22 -2.14 -8.03
C ASP A 114 -7.03 -0.92 -8.47
N TYR A 115 -7.41 -0.06 -7.51
CA TYR A 115 -7.96 1.26 -7.83
C TYR A 115 -6.94 2.13 -8.59
N GLY A 116 -5.72 2.27 -8.08
CA GLY A 116 -4.67 3.04 -8.75
C GLY A 116 -4.40 2.54 -10.18
N LYS A 117 -4.38 1.21 -10.36
CA LYS A 117 -4.29 0.57 -11.68
C LYS A 117 -5.47 0.90 -12.57
N THR A 118 -6.69 0.81 -12.08
CA THR A 118 -7.90 1.14 -12.86
C THR A 118 -7.82 2.58 -13.38
N VAL A 119 -7.39 3.52 -12.53
CA VAL A 119 -7.19 4.92 -12.93
C VAL A 119 -6.03 5.05 -13.92
N ALA A 120 -4.94 4.31 -13.74
CA ALA A 120 -3.77 4.33 -14.62
C ALA A 120 -4.09 3.77 -16.01
N ASP A 121 -4.77 2.62 -16.10
CA ASP A 121 -5.15 1.95 -17.35
C ASP A 121 -6.08 2.81 -18.21
N ALA A 122 -6.91 3.65 -17.58
CA ALA A 122 -7.78 4.58 -18.29
C ALA A 122 -7.01 5.73 -18.97
N LYS A 123 -5.73 5.95 -18.62
CA LYS A 123 -4.93 7.11 -19.06
C LYS A 123 -3.64 6.74 -19.77
N PHE A 124 -3.06 5.59 -19.45
CA PHE A 124 -1.72 5.20 -19.86
C PHE A 124 -1.69 3.73 -20.25
N THR A 125 -0.74 3.37 -21.11
CA THR A 125 -0.41 1.97 -21.40
C THR A 125 0.81 1.56 -20.58
N ALA A 126 0.65 0.56 -19.73
CA ALA A 126 1.76 0.00 -18.96
C ALA A 126 2.84 -0.59 -19.87
N THR A 127 4.09 -0.30 -19.58
CA THR A 127 5.25 -0.97 -20.18
C THR A 127 5.36 -2.42 -19.70
N GLU A 128 6.13 -3.25 -20.41
CA GLU A 128 6.39 -4.63 -19.98
C GLU A 128 7.09 -4.72 -18.62
N HIS A 129 7.92 -3.73 -18.26
CA HIS A 129 8.53 -3.65 -16.94
C HIS A 129 7.48 -3.40 -15.85
N GLU A 130 6.56 -2.46 -16.09
CA GLU A 130 5.49 -2.15 -15.14
C GLU A 130 4.51 -3.31 -14.98
N LYS A 131 4.18 -4.02 -16.07
CA LYS A 131 3.36 -5.23 -16.00
C LYS A 131 4.03 -6.33 -15.18
N ARG A 132 5.31 -6.58 -15.40
CA ARG A 132 6.09 -7.56 -14.61
C ARG A 132 6.10 -7.18 -13.13
N TRP A 133 6.42 -5.93 -12.82
CA TRP A 133 6.36 -5.43 -11.44
C TRP A 133 4.98 -5.64 -10.81
N TYR A 134 3.90 -5.28 -11.52
CA TYR A 134 2.55 -5.45 -11.02
C TYR A 134 2.24 -6.93 -10.72
N LEU A 135 2.58 -7.85 -11.63
CA LEU A 135 2.42 -9.29 -11.40
C LEU A 135 3.20 -9.79 -10.17
N PHE A 136 4.44 -9.34 -9.97
CA PHE A 136 5.20 -9.68 -8.77
C PHE A 136 4.56 -9.12 -7.49
N SER A 137 4.03 -7.89 -7.52
CA SER A 137 3.31 -7.32 -6.38
C SER A 137 2.05 -8.14 -6.04
N GLN A 138 1.39 -8.72 -7.05
CA GLN A 138 0.23 -9.57 -6.85
C GLN A 138 0.62 -10.90 -6.21
N LEU A 139 1.69 -11.53 -6.69
CA LEU A 139 2.22 -12.75 -6.08
C LEU A 139 2.64 -12.50 -4.62
N PHE A 140 3.33 -11.40 -4.35
CA PHE A 140 3.73 -11.01 -2.99
C PHE A 140 2.53 -10.95 -2.04
N ARG A 141 1.44 -10.27 -2.44
CA ARG A 141 0.22 -10.18 -1.63
C ARG A 141 -0.48 -11.53 -1.46
N VAL A 142 -0.46 -12.40 -2.48
CA VAL A 142 -0.99 -13.76 -2.36
C VAL A 142 -0.19 -14.56 -1.33
N ILE A 143 1.13 -14.47 -1.35
CA ILE A 143 2.00 -15.14 -0.37
C ILE A 143 1.72 -14.61 1.04
N MET A 144 1.55 -13.30 1.22
CA MET A 144 1.23 -12.72 2.53
C MET A 144 -0.07 -13.28 3.13
N ARG A 145 -1.14 -13.37 2.33
CA ARG A 145 -2.44 -13.91 2.81
C ARG A 145 -2.39 -15.39 3.12
N ASN A 146 -1.58 -16.13 2.38
CA ASN A 146 -1.50 -17.58 2.48
C ASN A 146 -0.14 -17.98 3.08
N HIS A 147 0.37 -17.19 4.02
CA HIS A 147 1.75 -17.32 4.51
C HIS A 147 2.04 -18.74 5.02
N ASN A 148 1.22 -19.28 5.92
CA ASN A 148 1.39 -20.63 6.45
C ASN A 148 1.30 -21.71 5.36
N GLU A 149 0.34 -21.59 4.45
CA GLU A 149 0.19 -22.55 3.34
C GLU A 149 1.41 -22.52 2.42
N THR A 150 1.88 -21.32 2.08
CA THR A 150 3.06 -21.12 1.23
C THR A 150 4.32 -21.69 1.88
N VAL A 151 4.53 -21.41 3.17
CA VAL A 151 5.67 -21.96 3.93
C VAL A 151 5.62 -23.48 3.98
N ASN A 152 4.43 -24.08 4.13
CA ASN A 152 4.27 -25.53 4.17
C ASN A 152 4.55 -26.17 2.81
N VAL A 153 4.11 -25.57 1.71
CA VAL A 153 4.41 -26.06 0.35
C VAL A 153 5.90 -25.98 0.05
N CYS A 154 6.59 -24.92 0.45
CA CYS A 154 8.04 -24.78 0.20
C CYS A 154 8.93 -25.70 1.05
N LYS A 155 8.39 -26.32 2.11
CA LYS A 155 9.10 -27.28 2.95
C LYS A 155 8.98 -28.72 2.45
N ALA A 156 8.04 -29.00 1.54
CA ALA A 156 7.79 -30.31 0.94
C ALA A 156 8.72 -30.56 -0.26
#